data_AF-A0A7J6UUU9-F1
#
_entry.id   AF-A0A7J6UUU9-F1
#
_cell.length_a   1.000
_cell.length_b   1.000
_cell.length_c   1.000
_cell.angle_alpha   90.00
_cell.angle_beta   90.00
_cell.angle_gamma   90.00
#
_symmetry.space_group_name_H-M   'P 1'
#
loop_
_entity.id
_entity.type
_entity.pdbx_description
1 polymer ?
#
loop_
_entity_poly.entity_id
_entity_poly.type
_entity_poly.pdbx_seq_one_letter_code
_entity_poly.pdbx_strand_id
1 'polypeptide(L)'
;MLCPLHKLPKELSGTREKTKRYALKRESQHGKAEVIAHHGASTNPLWKVPSHKWVLCCSGLTNAEKEVVSEFTKMTGVSLSKTYGPNVTHIIASTDENGACRRTLKFLMAILEGRWILKIDWIKACMQAMEPVAEEGYQISVDVHGIKDGPHLGRLRVMNKVINSSFNFNQSFSMGEFQPSYKGYLQDMVVAAGGYVLHRKPISGDMRGLPSESTTYIIYNAESEESGFAKKLLCSRRQDEAEALASSNGAKVAAHSWVLDSIAACNLQTL
;
A
#
# COMPACT_ATOMS: atom_id res chain seq x y z
N MET A 1 -9.18 -16.99 -9.29
CA MET A 1 -8.24 -16.93 -10.42
C MET A 1 -7.43 -15.65 -10.30
N LEU A 2 -6.12 -15.76 -10.05
CA LEU A 2 -5.22 -14.63 -9.88
C LEU A 2 -4.90 -14.03 -11.27
N CYS A 3 -5.15 -12.74 -11.43
CA CYS A 3 -4.92 -12.00 -12.68
C CYS A 3 -3.40 -11.87 -12.93
N PRO A 4 -2.88 -12.18 -14.14
CA PRO A 4 -1.44 -12.31 -14.41
C PRO A 4 -0.68 -10.97 -14.58
N LEU A 5 -1.05 -9.91 -13.86
CA LEU A 5 -0.49 -8.57 -14.08
C LEU A 5 -0.29 -7.78 -12.77
N HIS A 6 0.64 -8.24 -11.92
CA HIS A 6 1.37 -7.36 -10.99
C HIS A 6 2.53 -6.64 -11.71
N LYS A 7 2.33 -6.20 -12.95
CA LYS A 7 3.23 -5.23 -13.58
C LYS A 7 2.86 -3.84 -13.07
N LEU A 8 3.60 -3.36 -12.07
CA LEU A 8 3.70 -1.94 -11.81
C LEU A 8 4.16 -1.22 -13.09
N PRO A 9 3.63 -0.02 -13.41
CA PRO A 9 3.99 0.68 -14.65
C PRO A 9 5.50 0.92 -14.74
N LYS A 10 6.11 0.46 -15.85
CA LYS A 10 7.43 0.95 -16.27
C LYS A 10 7.22 2.33 -16.87
N GLU A 11 7.81 3.35 -16.25
CA GLU A 11 7.92 4.66 -16.89
C GLU A 11 8.78 4.53 -18.15
N LEU A 12 8.20 4.90 -19.30
CA LEU A 12 8.90 4.95 -20.58
C LEU A 12 9.72 6.25 -20.63
N SER A 13 11.01 6.18 -20.30
CA SER A 13 11.95 7.26 -20.60
C SER A 13 12.44 7.15 -22.04
N GLY A 14 12.10 8.14 -22.85
CA GLY A 14 12.58 8.28 -24.23
C GLY A 14 14.10 8.41 -24.33
N THR A 15 14.61 7.90 -25.44
CA THR A 15 16.02 7.86 -25.85
C THR A 15 16.66 9.24 -26.03
N ARG A 16 17.87 9.44 -25.47
CA ARG A 16 19.00 10.07 -26.19
C ARG A 16 20.35 9.75 -25.50
N GLU A 17 21.38 9.66 -26.34
CA GLU A 17 22.65 8.98 -26.14
C GLU A 17 23.74 9.73 -25.31
N LYS A 18 24.60 8.91 -24.68
CA LYS A 18 26.09 8.99 -24.58
C LYS A 18 26.77 10.12 -23.76
N THR A 19 27.36 9.74 -22.60
CA THR A 19 28.84 9.59 -22.38
C THR A 19 29.35 9.97 -20.97
N LYS A 20 30.18 9.06 -20.41
CA LYS A 20 31.28 9.20 -19.41
C LYS A 20 31.01 9.19 -17.89
N ARG A 21 31.96 8.50 -17.25
CA ARG A 21 32.10 8.00 -15.87
C ARG A 21 32.45 9.12 -14.89
N TYR A 22 31.92 9.10 -13.66
CA TYR A 22 32.63 8.78 -12.40
C TYR A 22 31.80 9.13 -11.14
N ALA A 23 31.96 8.27 -10.11
CA ALA A 23 31.76 8.48 -8.67
C ALA A 23 30.38 8.95 -8.14
N LEU A 24 29.65 8.06 -7.47
CA LEU A 24 28.48 8.41 -6.65
C LEU A 24 28.72 8.02 -5.18
N LYS A 25 28.92 9.06 -4.35
CA LYS A 25 28.61 9.04 -2.91
C LYS A 25 27.12 8.71 -2.75
N ARG A 26 26.81 7.73 -1.89
CA ARG A 26 25.44 7.43 -1.47
C ARG A 26 24.96 8.52 -0.51
N GLU A 27 24.15 9.44 -1.00
CA GLU A 27 23.24 10.24 -0.17
C GLU A 27 21.82 9.67 -0.27
N SER A 28 21.17 9.58 0.88
CA SER A 28 19.79 9.09 1.03
C SER A 28 18.82 10.05 0.35
N GLN A 29 18.33 9.68 -0.84
CA GLN A 29 17.26 10.39 -1.51
C GLN A 29 15.90 9.86 -1.03
N HIS A 30 15.34 10.53 -0.03
CA HIS A 30 13.89 10.57 0.15
C HIS A 30 13.30 11.33 -1.06
N GLY A 31 12.72 10.60 -2.02
CA GLY A 31 12.09 11.18 -3.19
C GLY A 31 10.98 12.15 -2.78
N LYS A 32 11.16 13.44 -3.07
CA LYS A 32 10.10 14.45 -2.95
C LYS A 32 8.95 14.03 -3.84
N ALA A 33 7.75 13.91 -3.27
CA ALA A 33 6.53 13.73 -4.05
C ALA A 33 6.41 14.89 -5.06
N GLU A 34 6.25 14.57 -6.34
CA GLU A 34 5.81 15.55 -7.35
C GLU A 34 4.36 15.92 -7.05
N VAL A 35 4.20 16.93 -6.19
CA VAL A 35 2.95 17.66 -6.07
C VAL A 35 2.86 18.52 -7.32
N ILE A 36 2.29 17.99 -8.39
CA ILE A 36 1.68 18.86 -9.40
C ILE A 36 0.44 19.43 -8.73
N ALA A 37 0.66 20.51 -7.98
CA ALA A 37 -0.40 21.38 -7.54
C ALA A 37 -0.99 21.98 -8.82
N HIS A 38 -2.01 21.32 -9.36
CA HIS A 38 -3.01 22.05 -10.12
C HIS A 38 -3.68 22.99 -9.11
N HIS A 39 -3.05 24.15 -8.87
CA HIS A 39 -3.75 25.31 -8.35
C HIS A 39 -4.64 25.81 -9.48
N GLY A 40 -5.68 25.04 -9.80
CA GLY A 40 -6.82 25.58 -10.53
C GLY A 40 -7.41 26.64 -9.62
N ALA A 41 -7.38 27.91 -10.05
CA ALA A 41 -8.21 28.93 -9.44
C ALA A 41 -9.65 28.39 -9.45
N SER A 42 -10.26 28.26 -8.26
CA SER A 42 -11.64 27.76 -8.14
C SER A 42 -12.52 28.53 -9.11
N THR A 43 -13.18 27.83 -10.03
CA THR A 43 -14.11 28.47 -10.97
C THR A 43 -15.44 28.82 -10.30
N ASN A 44 -15.67 28.35 -9.06
CA ASN A 44 -16.93 28.55 -8.36
C ASN A 44 -16.71 29.16 -6.95
N PRO A 45 -17.11 30.42 -6.73
CA PRO A 45 -16.90 31.11 -5.45
C PRO A 45 -17.78 30.59 -4.30
N LEU A 46 -18.76 29.72 -4.57
CA LEU A 46 -19.62 29.13 -3.54
C LEU A 46 -19.03 27.89 -2.86
N TRP A 47 -17.99 27.27 -3.41
CA TRP A 47 -17.40 26.08 -2.81
C TRP A 47 -16.59 26.46 -1.57
N LYS A 48 -17.18 26.27 -0.39
CA LYS A 48 -16.48 26.42 0.89
C LYS A 48 -15.62 25.19 1.12
N VAL A 49 -14.35 25.25 0.73
CA VAL A 49 -13.37 24.20 1.04
C VAL A 49 -13.32 24.05 2.57
N PRO A 50 -13.35 22.82 3.13
CA PRO A 50 -13.17 22.62 4.57
C PRO A 50 -11.86 23.25 5.05
N SER A 51 -11.80 23.63 6.33
CA SER A 51 -10.60 24.18 6.98
C SER A 51 -9.37 23.27 6.86
N HIS A 52 -9.57 21.97 6.60
CA HIS A 52 -8.53 21.00 6.29
C HIS A 52 -8.36 20.85 4.77
N LYS A 53 -7.18 21.23 4.26
CA LYS A 53 -6.85 21.20 2.84
C LYS A 53 -6.81 19.76 2.32
N TRP A 54 -7.85 19.34 1.62
CA TRP A 54 -7.89 18.04 0.95
C TRP A 54 -6.78 17.92 -0.11
N VAL A 55 -6.15 16.75 -0.11
CA VAL A 55 -5.21 16.29 -1.13
C VAL A 55 -5.63 14.87 -1.53
N LEU A 56 -6.16 14.75 -2.74
CA LEU A 56 -6.65 13.50 -3.30
C LEU A 56 -5.52 12.74 -3.99
N CYS A 57 -5.60 11.42 -4.01
CA CYS A 57 -4.82 10.57 -4.88
C CYS A 57 -5.68 9.44 -5.45
N CYS A 58 -5.60 9.20 -6.76
CA CYS A 58 -6.38 8.16 -7.41
C CYS A 58 -5.68 6.80 -7.37
N SER A 59 -6.45 5.73 -7.15
CA SER A 59 -5.98 4.35 -7.13
C SER A 59 -6.89 3.45 -7.96
N GLY A 60 -6.36 2.91 -9.06
CA GLY A 60 -7.09 1.90 -9.86
C GLY A 60 -8.33 2.42 -10.60
N LEU A 61 -8.50 3.74 -10.75
CA LEU A 61 -9.64 4.33 -11.45
C LEU A 61 -9.65 3.99 -12.95
N THR A 62 -10.85 3.76 -13.47
CA THR A 62 -11.18 3.77 -14.90
C THR A 62 -10.97 5.16 -15.50
N ASN A 63 -10.94 5.26 -16.83
CA ASN A 63 -10.77 6.56 -17.49
C ASN A 63 -11.95 7.50 -17.23
N ALA A 64 -13.19 6.97 -17.25
CA ALA A 64 -14.38 7.75 -16.91
C ALA A 64 -14.34 8.30 -15.47
N GLU A 65 -13.92 7.50 -14.49
CA GLU A 65 -13.77 7.98 -13.12
C GLU A 65 -12.66 9.04 -12.97
N LYS A 66 -11.56 8.92 -13.73
CA LYS A 66 -10.51 9.96 -13.73
C LYS A 66 -11.02 11.29 -14.29
N GLU A 67 -11.90 11.26 -15.28
CA GLU A 67 -12.53 12.46 -15.83
C GLU A 67 -13.41 13.15 -14.78
N VAL A 68 -14.22 12.39 -14.03
CA VAL A 68 -15.01 12.91 -12.90
C VAL A 68 -14.13 13.58 -11.84
N VAL A 69 -13.02 12.93 -11.43
CA VAL A 69 -12.08 13.54 -10.48
C VAL A 69 -11.43 14.80 -11.05
N SER A 70 -11.07 14.79 -12.35
CA SER A 70 -10.50 15.95 -13.02
C SER A 70 -11.46 17.15 -13.00
N GLU A 71 -12.72 16.92 -13.34
CA GLU A 71 -13.77 17.95 -13.28
C GLU A 71 -13.96 18.48 -11.86
N PHE A 72 -14.06 17.59 -10.87
CA PHE A 72 -14.15 17.97 -9.46
C PHE A 72 -12.99 18.87 -9.02
N THR A 73 -11.76 18.53 -9.37
CA THR A 73 -10.57 19.31 -8.97
C THR A 73 -10.53 20.68 -9.64
N LYS A 74 -11.00 20.79 -10.90
CA LYS A 74 -11.13 22.08 -11.60
C LYS A 74 -12.19 22.96 -10.96
N MET A 75 -13.33 22.36 -10.58
CA MET A 75 -14.45 23.09 -9.99
C MET A 75 -14.14 23.61 -8.58
N THR A 76 -13.41 22.82 -7.78
CA THR A 76 -13.22 23.08 -6.34
C THR A 76 -11.84 23.63 -5.97
N GLY A 77 -10.84 23.49 -6.85
CA GLY A 77 -9.44 23.81 -6.55
C GLY A 77 -8.75 22.82 -5.61
N VAL A 78 -9.39 21.69 -5.27
CA VAL A 78 -8.81 20.63 -4.44
C VAL A 78 -7.57 20.05 -5.12
N SER A 79 -6.51 19.83 -4.35
CA SER A 79 -5.24 19.33 -4.89
C SER A 79 -5.31 17.85 -5.23
N LEU A 80 -4.82 17.48 -6.42
CA LEU A 80 -4.70 16.10 -6.88
C LEU A 80 -3.24 15.69 -6.99
N SER A 81 -2.83 14.67 -6.25
CA SER A 81 -1.49 14.09 -6.32
C SER A 81 -1.44 12.89 -7.26
N LYS A 82 -0.46 12.87 -8.17
CA LYS A 82 -0.22 11.74 -9.09
C LYS A 82 0.36 10.53 -8.34
N THR A 83 1.27 10.80 -7.41
CA THR A 83 1.93 9.80 -6.57
C THR A 83 1.37 9.81 -5.15
N TYR A 84 1.49 8.69 -4.45
CA TYR A 84 1.18 8.65 -3.02
C TYR A 84 2.28 9.34 -2.24
N GLY A 85 1.94 10.03 -1.15
CA GLY A 85 2.90 10.73 -0.31
C GLY A 85 2.27 11.22 0.99
N PRO A 86 3.08 11.75 1.93
CA PRO A 86 2.64 12.06 3.30
C PRO A 86 1.55 13.12 3.38
N ASN A 87 1.41 13.96 2.35
CA ASN A 87 0.39 15.00 2.27
C ASN A 87 -0.96 14.48 1.76
N VAL A 88 -1.03 13.26 1.22
CA VAL A 88 -2.28 12.67 0.73
C VAL A 88 -3.20 12.42 1.92
N THR A 89 -4.43 12.89 1.80
CA THR A 89 -5.47 12.77 2.84
C THR A 89 -6.55 11.77 2.44
N HIS A 90 -6.83 11.67 1.13
CA HIS A 90 -7.90 10.86 0.58
C HIS A 90 -7.39 10.04 -0.61
N ILE A 91 -7.63 8.73 -0.58
CA ILE A 91 -7.56 7.86 -1.74
C ILE A 91 -8.96 7.74 -2.33
N ILE A 92 -9.07 8.05 -3.62
CA ILE A 92 -10.27 7.73 -4.41
C ILE A 92 -9.97 6.47 -5.21
N ALA A 93 -10.75 5.41 -4.96
CA ALA A 93 -10.56 4.11 -5.59
C ALA A 93 -11.84 3.61 -6.26
N SER A 94 -11.64 2.82 -7.32
CA SER A 94 -12.73 2.17 -8.03
C SER A 94 -13.15 0.91 -7.30
N THR A 95 -14.44 0.60 -7.37
CA THR A 95 -15.04 -0.60 -6.80
C THR A 95 -15.75 -1.38 -7.90
N ASP A 96 -15.79 -2.70 -7.76
CA ASP A 96 -16.63 -3.53 -8.62
C ASP A 96 -18.12 -3.42 -8.26
N GLU A 97 -18.94 -4.21 -8.94
CA GLU A 97 -20.39 -4.31 -8.73
C GLU A 97 -20.81 -4.71 -7.30
N ASN A 98 -19.91 -5.34 -6.54
CA ASN A 98 -20.14 -5.72 -5.15
C ASN A 98 -19.61 -4.65 -4.16
N GLY A 99 -19.15 -3.50 -4.66
CA GLY A 99 -18.52 -2.47 -3.85
C GLY A 99 -17.10 -2.83 -3.40
N ALA A 100 -16.50 -3.89 -3.96
CA ALA A 100 -15.19 -4.38 -3.56
C ALA A 100 -14.08 -3.68 -4.34
N CYS A 101 -13.04 -3.24 -3.65
CA CYS A 101 -11.92 -2.55 -4.28
C CYS A 101 -10.74 -3.49 -4.55
N ARG A 102 -9.95 -3.16 -5.59
CA ARG A 102 -8.69 -3.85 -5.86
C ARG A 102 -7.61 -3.39 -4.90
N ARG A 103 -6.80 -4.34 -4.41
CA ARG A 103 -5.59 -4.01 -3.65
C ARG A 103 -4.54 -3.40 -4.58
N THR A 104 -4.11 -2.19 -4.24
CA THR A 104 -2.94 -1.54 -4.83
C THR A 104 -1.98 -1.15 -3.70
N LEU A 105 -0.73 -0.80 -4.04
CA LEU A 105 0.20 -0.25 -3.05
C LEU A 105 -0.36 1.00 -2.36
N LYS A 106 -1.02 1.90 -3.13
CA LYS A 106 -1.62 3.12 -2.57
C LYS A 106 -2.73 2.79 -1.58
N PHE A 107 -3.55 1.78 -1.87
CA PHE A 107 -4.62 1.31 -1.00
C PHE A 107 -4.05 0.76 0.32
N LEU A 108 -3.07 -0.16 0.25
CA LEU A 108 -2.49 -0.77 1.44
C LEU A 108 -1.73 0.25 2.30
N MET A 109 -0.93 1.12 1.70
CA MET A 109 -0.25 2.21 2.43
C MET A 109 -1.24 3.18 3.08
N ALA A 110 -2.35 3.51 2.41
CA ALA A 110 -3.38 4.36 2.97
C ALA A 110 -4.09 3.74 4.18
N ILE A 111 -4.28 2.41 4.21
CA ILE A 111 -4.77 1.71 5.40
C ILE A 111 -3.78 1.90 6.56
N LEU A 112 -2.49 1.68 6.29
CA LEU A 112 -1.44 1.78 7.32
C LEU A 112 -1.31 3.20 7.88
N GLU A 113 -1.48 4.22 7.05
CA GLU A 113 -1.39 5.60 7.49
C GLU A 113 -2.73 6.19 7.96
N GLY A 114 -3.79 5.38 8.00
CA GLY A 114 -5.11 5.83 8.45
C GLY A 114 -5.68 6.96 7.58
N ARG A 115 -5.48 6.89 6.25
CA ARG A 115 -6.06 7.85 5.31
C ARG A 115 -7.51 7.48 4.99
N TRP A 116 -8.27 8.45 4.50
CA TRP A 116 -9.58 8.15 3.92
C TRP A 116 -9.40 7.35 2.63
N ILE A 117 -10.19 6.30 2.48
CA ILE A 117 -10.23 5.48 1.26
C ILE A 117 -11.70 5.37 0.85
N LEU A 118 -12.04 6.10 -0.20
CA LEU A 118 -13.42 6.37 -0.59
C LEU A 118 -13.69 5.88 -2.02
N LYS A 119 -14.92 5.45 -2.25
CA LYS A 119 -15.42 5.18 -3.60
C LYS A 119 -15.64 6.49 -4.37
N ILE A 120 -15.67 6.41 -5.70
CA ILE A 120 -15.88 7.57 -6.58
C ILE A 120 -17.19 8.32 -6.28
N ASP A 121 -18.20 7.64 -5.73
CA ASP A 121 -19.49 8.26 -5.42
C ASP A 121 -19.39 9.38 -4.39
N TRP A 122 -18.35 9.41 -3.55
CA TRP A 122 -18.10 10.54 -2.67
C TRP A 122 -17.84 11.83 -3.45
N ILE A 123 -17.02 11.74 -4.50
CA ILE A 123 -16.74 12.87 -5.40
C ILE A 123 -18.02 13.33 -6.08
N LYS A 124 -18.82 12.38 -6.59
CA LYS A 124 -20.10 12.70 -7.25
C LYS A 124 -21.08 13.36 -6.29
N ALA A 125 -21.18 12.88 -5.04
CA ALA A 125 -22.04 13.45 -4.02
C ALA A 125 -21.62 14.87 -3.64
N CYS A 126 -20.32 15.09 -3.44
CA CYS A 126 -19.74 16.42 -3.26
C CYS A 126 -20.09 17.36 -4.42
N MET A 127 -19.96 16.90 -5.68
CA MET A 127 -20.34 17.70 -6.85
C MET A 127 -21.83 18.03 -6.88
N GLN A 128 -22.69 17.06 -6.59
CA GLN A 128 -24.14 17.22 -6.63
C GLN A 128 -24.66 18.15 -5.52
N ALA A 129 -24.11 18.04 -4.31
CA ALA A 129 -24.46 18.90 -3.18
C ALA A 129 -23.85 20.31 -3.29
N MET A 130 -22.85 20.49 -4.18
CA MET A 130 -22.02 21.70 -4.27
C MET A 130 -21.32 22.06 -2.94
N GLU A 131 -21.12 21.08 -2.07
CA GLU A 131 -20.44 21.26 -0.79
C GLU A 131 -19.72 19.97 -0.36
N PRO A 132 -18.79 20.04 0.60
CA PRO A 132 -18.19 18.88 1.22
C PRO A 132 -19.23 17.98 1.90
N VAL A 133 -19.31 16.71 1.47
CA VAL A 133 -20.15 15.68 2.10
C VAL A 133 -19.29 14.80 3.01
N ALA A 134 -19.87 14.34 4.12
CA ALA A 134 -19.22 13.44 5.07
C ALA A 134 -18.68 12.16 4.41
N GLU A 135 -17.46 11.79 4.75
CA GLU A 135 -16.70 10.71 4.13
C GLU A 135 -17.21 9.30 4.52
N GLU A 136 -17.77 9.15 5.72
CA GLU A 136 -18.11 7.84 6.33
C GLU A 136 -19.01 6.98 5.44
N GLY A 137 -20.05 7.58 4.83
CA GLY A 137 -21.01 6.87 3.97
C GLY A 137 -20.43 6.37 2.65
N TYR A 138 -19.22 6.80 2.32
CA TYR A 138 -18.54 6.46 1.07
C TYR A 138 -17.23 5.71 1.26
N GLN A 139 -16.91 5.38 2.51
CA GLN A 139 -15.76 4.56 2.82
C GLN A 139 -15.90 3.17 2.19
N ILE A 140 -14.81 2.73 1.56
CA ILE A 140 -14.69 1.36 1.08
C ILE A 140 -14.55 0.42 2.29
N SER A 141 -15.40 -0.59 2.36
CA SER A 141 -15.45 -1.55 3.47
C SER A 141 -14.97 -2.95 3.11
N VAL A 142 -14.77 -3.28 1.83
CA VAL A 142 -14.36 -4.62 1.39
C VAL A 142 -13.44 -4.57 0.18
N ASP A 143 -12.51 -5.52 0.08
CA ASP A 143 -11.67 -5.73 -1.09
C ASP A 143 -12.08 -6.96 -1.92
N VAL A 144 -11.51 -7.11 -3.11
CA VAL A 144 -11.80 -8.23 -4.03
C VAL A 144 -11.43 -9.62 -3.48
N HIS A 145 -10.73 -9.69 -2.35
CA HIS A 145 -10.44 -10.95 -1.63
C HIS A 145 -11.42 -11.21 -0.48
N GLY A 146 -12.42 -10.35 -0.30
CA GLY A 146 -13.43 -10.47 0.75
C GLY A 146 -12.98 -10.00 2.13
N ILE A 147 -11.80 -9.38 2.25
CA ILE A 147 -11.34 -8.82 3.53
C ILE A 147 -12.08 -7.51 3.80
N LYS A 148 -12.59 -7.37 5.02
CA LYS A 148 -13.50 -6.29 5.42
C LYS A 148 -12.86 -5.32 6.41
N ASP A 149 -13.40 -4.11 6.44
CA ASP A 149 -13.22 -3.05 7.43
C ASP A 149 -11.79 -2.51 7.61
N GLY A 150 -10.79 -3.02 6.89
CA GLY A 150 -9.41 -2.57 6.96
C GLY A 150 -9.21 -1.06 6.88
N PRO A 151 -9.80 -0.35 5.90
CA PRO A 151 -9.72 1.10 5.83
C PRO A 151 -10.26 1.81 7.08
N HIS A 152 -11.31 1.29 7.72
CA HIS A 152 -11.89 1.87 8.92
C HIS A 152 -10.99 1.60 10.14
N LEU A 153 -10.59 0.35 10.30
CA LEU A 153 -9.69 -0.09 11.37
C LEU A 153 -8.32 0.62 11.30
N GLY A 154 -7.78 0.83 10.10
CA GLY A 154 -6.55 1.60 9.87
C GLY A 154 -6.63 3.03 10.38
N ARG A 155 -7.75 3.72 10.15
CA ARG A 155 -7.98 5.06 10.72
C ARG A 155 -8.05 5.02 12.23
N LEU A 156 -8.86 4.12 12.80
CA LEU A 156 -9.01 4.00 14.25
C LEU A 156 -7.66 3.72 14.94
N ARG A 157 -6.84 2.85 14.34
CA ARG A 157 -5.48 2.54 14.83
C ARG A 157 -4.63 3.79 14.94
N VAL A 158 -4.60 4.63 13.90
CA VAL A 158 -3.80 5.85 13.87
C VAL A 158 -4.38 6.94 14.78
N MET A 159 -5.70 7.14 14.76
CA MET A 159 -6.39 8.15 15.56
C MET A 159 -6.26 7.90 17.06
N ASN A 160 -6.47 6.66 17.51
CA ASN A 160 -6.50 6.33 18.93
C ASN A 160 -5.10 6.14 19.53
N LYS A 161 -4.02 6.23 18.73
CA LYS A 161 -2.64 5.91 19.15
C LYS A 161 -2.54 4.58 19.92
N VAL A 162 -3.41 3.61 19.64
CA VAL A 162 -3.46 2.35 20.39
C VAL A 162 -2.29 1.49 19.91
N ILE A 163 -1.20 1.55 20.66
CA ILE A 163 0.01 0.73 20.51
C ILE A 163 -0.29 -0.76 20.87
N ASN A 164 -1.44 -1.04 21.49
CA ASN A 164 -1.93 -2.40 21.80
C ASN A 164 -2.80 -3.02 20.70
N SER A 165 -2.66 -2.59 19.44
CA SER A 165 -3.42 -3.21 18.35
C SER A 165 -2.85 -4.60 18.05
N SER A 166 -3.71 -5.61 17.88
CA SER A 166 -3.36 -6.96 17.43
C SER A 166 -2.60 -6.99 16.09
N PHE A 167 -2.46 -5.84 15.44
CA PHE A 167 -1.67 -5.59 14.26
C PHE A 167 -0.27 -5.05 14.61
N ASN A 168 0.58 -5.89 15.20
CA ASN A 168 1.99 -5.58 15.44
C ASN A 168 2.88 -6.52 14.62
N PHE A 169 3.28 -6.06 13.44
CA PHE A 169 4.38 -6.70 12.70
C PHE A 169 5.65 -6.51 13.53
N ASN A 170 6.20 -7.56 14.12
CA ASN A 170 7.41 -7.44 14.95
C ASN A 170 8.66 -7.33 14.07
N GLN A 171 9.14 -8.46 13.55
CA GLN A 171 10.31 -8.51 12.68
C GLN A 171 9.98 -9.36 11.46
N SER A 172 10.43 -8.96 10.28
CA SER A 172 10.28 -9.75 9.07
C SER A 172 11.57 -9.87 8.28
N PHE A 173 11.80 -11.03 7.67
CA PHE A 173 12.88 -11.27 6.73
C PHE A 173 12.29 -11.83 5.43
N SER A 174 12.49 -11.13 4.31
CA SER A 174 12.04 -11.62 3.00
C SER A 174 13.04 -12.63 2.42
N MET A 175 12.63 -13.90 2.37
CA MET A 175 13.43 -15.04 1.91
C MET A 175 13.16 -15.39 0.45
N GLY A 176 14.24 -15.71 -0.28
CA GLY A 176 14.19 -16.08 -1.68
C GLY A 176 14.10 -14.89 -2.64
N GLU A 177 13.74 -15.21 -3.89
CA GLU A 177 13.71 -14.23 -4.98
C GLU A 177 12.37 -13.50 -5.04
N PHE A 178 12.46 -12.19 -4.89
CA PHE A 178 11.38 -11.25 -5.16
C PHE A 178 11.83 -10.34 -6.30
N GLN A 179 10.88 -9.89 -7.10
CA GLN A 179 11.14 -8.77 -8.00
C GLN A 179 11.60 -7.56 -7.16
N PRO A 180 12.74 -6.90 -7.47
CA PRO A 180 13.35 -5.93 -6.55
C PRO A 180 12.44 -4.78 -6.09
N SER A 181 11.63 -4.19 -6.97
CA SER A 181 10.70 -3.12 -6.57
C SER A 181 9.57 -3.66 -5.69
N TYR A 182 9.03 -4.83 -5.99
CA TYR A 182 8.01 -5.47 -5.18
C TYR A 182 8.53 -5.81 -3.77
N LYS A 183 9.78 -6.29 -3.67
CA LYS A 183 10.46 -6.50 -2.38
C LYS A 183 10.54 -5.20 -1.57
N GLY A 184 10.99 -4.12 -2.20
CA GLY A 184 11.08 -2.80 -1.57
C GLY A 184 9.73 -2.36 -1.01
N TYR A 185 8.67 -2.42 -1.83
CA TYR A 185 7.32 -2.05 -1.40
C TYR A 185 6.79 -2.92 -0.25
N LEU A 186 7.06 -4.23 -0.27
CA LEU A 186 6.68 -5.11 0.83
C LEU A 186 7.39 -4.71 2.13
N GLN A 187 8.69 -4.37 2.05
CA GLN A 187 9.48 -3.91 3.19
C GLN A 187 8.97 -2.56 3.72
N ASP A 188 8.68 -1.60 2.84
CA ASP A 188 8.12 -0.31 3.20
C ASP A 188 6.77 -0.46 3.91
N MET A 189 5.92 -1.38 3.44
CA MET A 189 4.64 -1.70 4.08
C MET A 189 4.82 -2.33 5.47
N VAL A 190 5.82 -3.21 5.66
CA VAL A 190 6.13 -3.74 6.99
C VAL A 190 6.56 -2.62 7.93
N VAL A 191 7.40 -1.69 7.46
CA VAL A 191 7.84 -0.53 8.26
C VAL A 191 6.67 0.39 8.61
N ALA A 192 5.79 0.69 7.65
CA ALA A 192 4.58 1.49 7.88
C ALA A 192 3.55 0.79 8.78
N ALA A 193 3.60 -0.55 8.89
CA ALA A 193 2.86 -1.34 9.87
C ALA A 193 3.48 -1.34 11.27
N GLY A 194 4.59 -0.63 11.49
CA GLY A 194 5.31 -0.58 12.77
C GLY A 194 6.34 -1.68 12.95
N GLY A 195 6.60 -2.49 11.91
CA GLY A 195 7.54 -3.59 11.97
C GLY A 195 8.95 -3.29 11.52
N TYR A 196 9.85 -4.20 11.90
CA TYR A 196 11.26 -4.11 11.58
C TYR A 196 11.63 -5.08 10.46
N VAL A 197 12.40 -4.60 9.48
CA VAL A 197 12.86 -5.40 8.34
C VAL A 197 14.30 -5.86 8.59
N LEU A 198 14.49 -7.16 8.62
CA LEU A 198 15.81 -7.79 8.67
C LEU A 198 16.43 -7.81 7.27
N HIS A 199 17.63 -7.23 7.15
CA HIS A 199 18.39 -7.22 5.89
C HIS A 199 19.36 -8.40 5.76
N ARG A 200 19.64 -9.09 6.87
CA ARG A 200 20.44 -10.32 6.92
C ARG A 200 19.56 -11.48 7.37
N LYS A 201 19.95 -12.70 6.97
CA LYS A 201 19.30 -13.91 7.49
C LYS A 201 19.40 -13.90 9.03
N PRO A 202 18.32 -14.21 9.75
CA PRO A 202 18.39 -14.33 11.20
C PRO A 202 19.36 -15.44 11.59
N ILE A 203 20.16 -15.19 12.62
CA ILE A 203 21.16 -16.12 13.16
C ILE A 203 20.72 -16.50 14.57
N SER A 204 20.85 -17.78 14.91
CA SER A 204 20.57 -18.34 16.23
C SER A 204 21.48 -17.67 17.27
N GLY A 205 20.98 -16.63 17.95
CA GLY A 205 21.72 -15.86 18.96
C GLY A 205 21.57 -14.34 18.87
N ASP A 206 21.16 -13.79 17.73
CA ASP A 206 20.85 -12.34 17.58
C ASP A 206 19.63 -11.91 18.43
N MET A 207 18.85 -12.89 18.90
CA MET A 207 17.70 -12.69 19.79
C MET A 207 18.11 -12.27 21.22
N ARG A 208 19.40 -12.27 21.57
CA ARG A 208 19.91 -11.96 22.92
C ARG A 208 19.80 -10.48 23.35
N GLY A 209 19.34 -9.59 22.47
CA GLY A 209 19.11 -8.17 22.79
C GLY A 209 17.69 -7.68 22.50
N LEU A 210 16.79 -8.57 22.09
CA LEU A 210 15.40 -8.24 21.77
C LEU A 210 14.48 -8.55 22.95
N PRO A 211 13.38 -7.82 23.14
CA PRO A 211 12.36 -8.16 24.12
C PRO A 211 11.95 -9.64 23.95
N SER A 212 11.77 -10.35 25.06
CA SER A 212 11.51 -11.80 25.12
C SER A 212 10.26 -12.29 24.35
N GLU A 213 9.52 -11.39 23.69
CA GLU A 213 8.26 -11.63 22.98
C GLU A 213 8.30 -11.27 21.48
N SER A 214 9.44 -10.80 20.95
CA SER A 214 9.53 -10.38 19.54
C SER A 214 9.51 -11.58 18.59
N THR A 215 8.36 -11.82 17.95
CA THR A 215 8.21 -12.85 16.92
C THR A 215 8.89 -12.43 15.61
N THR A 216 9.73 -13.29 15.04
CA THR A 216 10.30 -13.09 13.70
C THR A 216 9.48 -13.85 12.66
N TYR A 217 9.17 -13.21 11.53
CA TYR A 217 8.48 -13.81 10.40
C TYR A 217 9.42 -13.96 9.20
N ILE A 218 9.56 -15.17 8.69
CA ILE A 218 10.24 -15.47 7.43
C ILE A 218 9.20 -15.43 6.31
N ILE A 219 9.29 -14.40 5.47
CA ILE A 219 8.33 -14.12 4.42
C ILE A 219 8.85 -14.66 3.08
N TYR A 220 8.16 -15.62 2.49
CA TYR A 220 8.55 -16.20 1.19
C TYR A 220 7.64 -15.73 0.05
N ASN A 221 8.18 -15.76 -1.16
CA ASN A 221 7.45 -15.41 -2.37
C ASN A 221 6.62 -16.60 -2.90
N ALA A 222 5.32 -16.63 -2.60
CA ALA A 222 4.39 -17.63 -3.14
C ALA A 222 3.95 -17.38 -4.60
N GLU A 223 4.35 -16.27 -5.23
CA GLU A 223 3.99 -15.94 -6.62
C GLU A 223 5.07 -16.36 -7.62
N SER A 224 4.64 -16.84 -8.79
CA SER A 224 5.51 -17.18 -9.91
C SER A 224 4.80 -16.91 -11.24
N GLU A 225 5.57 -16.46 -12.23
CA GLU A 225 5.16 -16.33 -13.64
C GLU A 225 5.07 -17.70 -14.34
N GLU A 226 5.66 -18.74 -13.74
CA GLU A 226 5.54 -20.13 -14.20
C GLU A 226 4.10 -20.62 -14.15
N SER A 227 3.80 -21.65 -14.95
CA SER A 227 2.48 -22.30 -14.98
C SER A 227 2.55 -23.79 -14.67
N GLY A 228 1.41 -24.38 -14.28
CA GLY A 228 1.29 -25.81 -14.04
C GLY A 228 2.24 -26.37 -12.97
N PHE A 229 2.90 -27.48 -13.29
CA PHE A 229 3.75 -28.22 -12.34
C PHE A 229 5.00 -27.44 -11.90
N ALA A 230 5.63 -26.68 -12.81
CA ALA A 230 6.83 -25.89 -12.51
C ALA A 230 6.55 -24.83 -11.44
N LYS A 231 5.39 -24.16 -11.52
CA LYS A 231 4.92 -23.23 -10.47
C LYS A 231 4.78 -23.93 -9.13
N LYS A 232 4.11 -25.09 -9.09
CA LYS A 232 3.88 -25.83 -7.84
C LYS A 232 5.21 -26.23 -7.19
N LEU A 233 6.15 -26.75 -8.00
CA LEU A 233 7.47 -27.16 -7.52
C LEU A 233 8.28 -25.97 -6.99
N LEU A 234 8.27 -24.84 -7.69
CA LEU A 234 8.97 -23.63 -7.25
C LEU A 234 8.38 -23.06 -5.96
N CYS A 235 7.05 -22.98 -5.84
CA CYS A 235 6.39 -22.50 -4.63
C CYS A 235 6.67 -23.42 -3.43
N SER A 236 6.63 -24.75 -3.63
CA SER A 236 7.00 -25.74 -2.60
C SER A 236 8.43 -25.53 -2.14
N ARG A 237 9.39 -25.46 -3.08
CA ARG A 237 10.80 -25.25 -2.74
C ARG A 237 11.03 -23.97 -1.93
N ARG A 238 10.37 -22.86 -2.31
CA ARG A 238 10.49 -21.59 -1.59
C ARG A 238 9.90 -21.66 -0.18
N GLN A 239 8.83 -22.41 0.00
CA GLN A 239 8.23 -22.68 1.31
C GLN A 239 9.18 -23.54 2.16
N ASP A 240 9.67 -24.67 1.62
CA ASP A 240 10.59 -25.58 2.31
C ASP A 240 11.87 -24.85 2.78
N GLU A 241 12.44 -24.00 1.93
CA GLU A 241 13.61 -23.17 2.27
C GLU A 241 13.31 -22.17 3.40
N ALA A 242 12.12 -21.59 3.42
CA ALA A 242 11.68 -20.67 4.47
C ALA A 242 11.43 -21.41 5.79
N GLU A 243 10.83 -22.60 5.74
CA GLU A 243 10.60 -23.49 6.90
C GLU A 243 11.90 -23.98 7.53
N ALA A 244 12.89 -24.37 6.72
CA ALA A 244 14.21 -24.74 7.21
C ALA A 244 14.90 -23.57 7.94
N LEU A 245 14.82 -22.36 7.38
CA LEU A 245 15.36 -21.16 8.02
C LEU A 245 14.60 -20.77 9.29
N ALA A 246 13.28 -20.92 9.30
CA ALA A 246 12.46 -20.59 10.46
C ALA A 246 12.68 -21.56 11.63
N SER A 247 12.74 -22.86 11.34
CA SER A 247 12.94 -23.93 12.33
C SER A 247 14.27 -23.78 13.07
N SER A 248 15.32 -23.33 12.38
CA SER A 248 16.64 -23.09 12.98
C SER A 248 16.72 -21.85 13.88
N ASN A 249 15.69 -21.00 13.88
CA ASN A 249 15.69 -19.70 14.59
C ASN A 249 14.45 -19.47 15.47
N GLY A 250 13.54 -20.44 15.57
CA GLY A 250 12.26 -20.26 16.28
C GLY A 250 11.35 -19.19 15.66
N ALA A 251 11.52 -18.91 14.36
CA ALA A 251 10.71 -17.94 13.64
C ALA A 251 9.44 -18.59 13.10
N LYS A 252 8.46 -17.78 12.69
CA LYS A 252 7.26 -18.22 11.97
C LYS A 252 7.46 -18.06 10.47
N VAL A 253 6.87 -18.94 9.66
CA VAL A 253 6.89 -18.82 8.19
C VAL A 253 5.56 -18.25 7.72
N ALA A 254 5.61 -17.37 6.73
CA ALA A 254 4.41 -16.86 6.06
C ALA A 254 4.68 -16.57 4.59
N ALA A 255 3.66 -16.73 3.75
CA ALA A 255 3.71 -16.23 2.37
C ALA A 255 3.62 -14.69 2.37
N HIS A 256 4.14 -14.03 1.34
CA HIS A 256 3.95 -12.58 1.19
C HIS A 256 2.47 -12.18 1.13
N SER A 257 1.58 -13.05 0.63
CA SER A 257 0.13 -12.81 0.59
C SER A 257 -0.45 -12.63 1.99
N TRP A 258 0.03 -13.39 2.98
CA TRP A 258 -0.37 -13.23 4.38
C TRP A 258 -0.05 -11.82 4.91
N VAL A 259 1.06 -11.21 4.46
CA VAL A 259 1.39 -9.81 4.80
C VAL A 259 0.36 -8.87 4.20
N LEU A 260 0.00 -9.07 2.93
CA LEU A 260 -1.00 -8.24 2.25
C LEU A 260 -2.39 -8.40 2.87
N ASP A 261 -2.79 -9.62 3.20
CA ASP A 261 -4.06 -9.92 3.86
C ASP A 261 -4.12 -9.28 5.25
N SER A 262 -3.03 -9.36 6.00
CA SER A 262 -2.94 -8.75 7.32
C SER A 262 -3.06 -7.23 7.27
N ILE A 263 -2.36 -6.60 6.31
CA ILE A 263 -2.47 -5.14 6.09
C ILE A 263 -3.87 -4.76 5.64
N ALA A 264 -4.44 -5.50 4.68
CA ALA A 264 -5.77 -5.25 4.15
C ALA A 264 -6.87 -5.38 5.21
N ALA A 265 -6.67 -6.23 6.22
CA ALA A 265 -7.58 -6.37 7.36
C ALA A 265 -7.26 -5.39 8.50
N CYS A 266 -6.13 -4.69 8.43
CA CYS A 266 -5.52 -3.98 9.56
C CYS A 266 -5.43 -4.87 10.83
N ASN A 267 -5.19 -6.17 10.64
CA ASN A 267 -5.12 -7.18 11.70
C ASN A 267 -4.27 -8.37 11.24
N LEU A 268 -3.42 -8.92 12.12
CA LEU A 268 -2.60 -10.09 11.76
C LEU A 268 -3.51 -11.28 11.50
N GLN A 269 -3.39 -11.86 10.30
CA GLN A 269 -4.14 -13.07 9.97
C GLN A 269 -3.53 -14.28 10.68
N THR A 270 -4.34 -15.33 10.87
CA THR A 270 -3.85 -16.62 11.37
C THR A 270 -2.92 -17.26 10.35
N LEU A 271 -1.80 -17.82 10.83
CA LEU A 271 -0.85 -18.61 10.05
C LEU A 271 -1.21 -20.10 10.08
#